data_AF-A0A1W2CE96-F1
#
_entry.id   AF-A0A1W2CE96-F1
#
_cell.length_a   1.000
_cell.length_b   1.000
_cell.length_c   1.000
_cell.angle_alpha   90.00
_cell.angle_beta   90.00
_cell.angle_gamma   90.00
#
_symmetry.space_group_name_H-M   'P 1'
#
loop_
_entity.id
_entity.type
_entity.pdbx_description
1 polymer ?
#
loop_
_entity_poly.entity_id
_entity_poly.type
_entity_poly.pdbx_seq_one_letter_code
_entity_poly.pdbx_strand_id
1 'polypeptide(L)'
;MKGFFRNVSPRRAVVDLWEVIGAPSEYRRVGLIMAAMVTGGIFFVMTQQGGRGLPRPPEITYFPSLLESRTDAEILAENKAATAKAKAEAAEEEASQERVRQMYKAVGDATGVETRKAYEEGKAEREALKRKIDAARKEVLDKHMVDNPVYDAEMKKAAGKQQ
;
A
#
# COMPACT_ATOMS: atom_id res chain seq x y z
N MET A 1 11.21 43.12 -49.27
CA MET A 1 11.68 43.12 -47.85
C MET A 1 13.21 43.01 -47.67
N LYS A 2 14.03 42.72 -48.70
CA LYS A 2 15.51 42.64 -48.55
C LYS A 2 16.25 43.99 -48.38
N GLY A 3 15.61 45.12 -48.70
CA GLY A 3 16.23 46.45 -48.62
C GLY A 3 16.20 47.12 -47.25
N PHE A 4 15.28 46.72 -46.37
CA PHE A 4 15.10 47.32 -45.03
C PHE A 4 16.29 47.03 -44.12
N PHE A 5 16.72 45.76 -44.06
CA PHE A 5 17.84 45.32 -43.22
C PHE A 5 19.23 45.68 -43.77
N ARG A 6 19.33 46.23 -45.00
CA ARG A 6 20.60 46.70 -45.58
C ARG A 6 21.04 48.05 -45.01
N ASN A 7 20.09 48.86 -44.53
CA ASN A 7 20.35 50.21 -44.02
C ASN A 7 20.20 50.30 -42.48
N VAL A 8 19.72 49.24 -41.82
CA VAL A 8 19.61 49.16 -40.36
C VAL A 8 20.81 48.40 -39.81
N SER A 9 21.68 49.09 -39.06
CA SER A 9 22.81 48.43 -38.39
C SER A 9 22.44 48.07 -36.94
N PRO A 10 22.47 46.77 -36.57
CA PRO A 10 22.11 46.33 -35.21
C PRO A 10 22.97 46.99 -34.13
N ARG A 11 24.25 47.24 -34.43
CA ARG A 11 25.15 47.95 -33.53
C ARG A 11 24.71 49.39 -33.25
N ARG A 12 24.28 50.16 -34.27
CA ARG A 12 23.77 51.52 -34.02
C ARG A 12 22.44 51.50 -33.30
N ALA A 13 21.56 50.55 -33.61
CA ALA A 13 20.29 50.42 -32.91
C ALA A 13 20.48 50.16 -31.39
N VAL A 14 21.47 49.35 -31.01
CA VAL A 14 21.79 49.12 -29.59
C VAL A 14 22.38 50.37 -28.92
N VAL A 15 23.26 51.09 -29.61
CA VAL A 15 23.84 52.34 -29.09
C VAL A 15 22.77 53.42 -28.93
N ASP A 16 21.92 53.60 -29.94
CA ASP A 16 20.79 54.54 -29.93
C ASP A 16 19.79 54.21 -28.81
N LEU A 17 19.46 52.92 -28.63
CA LEU A 17 18.63 52.47 -27.52
C LEU A 17 19.27 52.77 -26.15
N TRP A 18 20.58 52.56 -26.00
CA TRP A 18 21.30 52.87 -24.77
C TRP A 18 21.35 54.37 -24.48
N GLU A 19 21.44 55.20 -25.52
CA GLU A 19 21.41 56.66 -25.41
C GLU A 19 20.03 57.13 -24.93
N VAL A 20 18.94 56.59 -25.51
CA VAL A 20 17.56 56.90 -25.10
C VAL A 20 17.24 56.39 -23.69
N ILE A 21 17.67 55.19 -23.33
CA ILE A 21 17.48 54.63 -21.97
C ILE A 21 18.34 55.37 -20.94
N GLY A 22 19.57 55.75 -21.31
CA GLY A 22 20.52 56.44 -20.45
C GLY A 22 20.22 57.93 -20.26
N ALA A 23 19.45 58.52 -21.18
CA ALA A 23 19.09 59.92 -21.16
C ALA A 23 18.42 60.33 -19.84
N PRO A 24 18.77 61.49 -19.27
CA PRO A 24 18.12 61.99 -18.07
C PRO A 24 16.67 62.37 -18.41
N SER A 25 15.70 61.64 -17.84
CA SER A 25 14.29 61.97 -17.90
C SER A 25 13.80 62.47 -16.54
N GLU A 26 12.84 63.40 -16.57
CA GLU A 26 12.20 63.95 -15.36
C GLU A 26 11.64 62.84 -14.46
N TYR A 27 11.11 61.78 -15.08
CA TYR A 27 10.48 60.65 -14.38
C TYR A 27 11.44 59.53 -13.99
N ARG A 28 12.75 59.62 -14.25
CA ARG A 28 13.70 58.51 -14.04
C ARG A 28 13.67 57.96 -12.61
N ARG A 29 13.60 58.84 -11.61
CA ARG A 29 13.55 58.44 -10.19
C ARG A 29 12.20 57.83 -9.81
N VAL A 30 11.11 58.42 -10.32
CA VAL A 30 9.74 57.92 -10.10
C VAL A 30 9.57 56.53 -10.71
N GLY A 31 10.02 56.35 -11.95
CA GLY A 31 10.00 55.06 -12.64
C GLY A 31 10.82 53.99 -11.92
N LEU A 32 11.99 54.34 -11.40
CA LEU A 32 12.82 53.41 -10.62
C LEU A 32 12.12 52.99 -9.33
N ILE A 33 11.51 53.92 -8.59
CA ILE A 33 10.75 53.61 -7.37
C ILE A 33 9.56 52.71 -7.69
N MET A 34 8.80 53.01 -8.75
CA MET A 34 7.66 52.18 -9.18
C MET A 34 8.10 50.77 -9.57
N ALA A 35 9.19 50.62 -10.32
CA ALA A 35 9.73 49.32 -10.70
C ALA A 35 10.19 48.51 -9.47
N ALA A 36 10.84 49.17 -8.51
CA ALA A 36 11.24 48.56 -7.24
C ALA A 36 10.03 48.15 -6.40
N MET A 37 8.96 48.95 -6.35
CA MET A 37 7.73 48.62 -5.64
C MET A 37 7.02 47.41 -6.24
N VAL A 38 6.89 47.36 -7.58
CA VAL A 38 6.25 46.22 -8.26
C VAL A 38 7.05 44.95 -8.03
N THR A 39 8.36 45.00 -8.27
CA THR A 39 9.24 43.83 -8.12
C THR A 39 9.31 43.38 -6.66
N GLY A 40 9.53 44.31 -5.75
CA GLY A 40 9.59 44.05 -4.31
C GLY A 40 8.27 43.53 -3.75
N GLY A 41 7.14 44.03 -4.22
CA GLY A 41 5.81 43.56 -3.83
C GLY A 41 5.58 42.09 -4.22
N ILE A 42 6.00 41.68 -5.41
CA ILE A 42 5.93 40.28 -5.85
C ILE A 42 6.75 39.38 -4.91
N PHE A 43 8.02 39.75 -4.67
CA PHE A 43 8.87 38.95 -3.77
C PHE A 43 8.35 38.94 -2.34
N PHE A 44 7.82 40.04 -1.83
CA PHE A 44 7.22 40.12 -0.50
C PHE A 44 6.07 39.13 -0.34
N VAL A 45 5.17 39.05 -1.32
CA VAL A 45 4.06 38.07 -1.32
C VAL A 45 4.59 36.64 -1.41
N MET A 46 5.60 36.39 -2.24
CA MET A 46 6.21 35.05 -2.35
C MET A 46 6.87 34.60 -1.04
N THR A 47 7.53 35.50 -0.31
CA THR A 47 8.19 35.15 0.96
C THR A 47 7.21 34.76 2.07
N GLN A 48 5.95 35.21 1.99
CA GLN A 48 4.92 34.83 2.96
C GLN A 48 4.33 33.45 2.67
N GLN A 49 4.50 32.94 1.46
CA GLN A 49 4.05 31.62 1.05
C GLN A 49 5.10 30.57 1.43
N GLY A 50 5.26 30.35 2.75
CA GLY A 50 6.05 29.25 3.26
C GLY A 50 5.38 27.91 2.97
N GLY A 51 5.96 27.11 2.06
CA GLY A 51 5.59 25.71 1.91
C GLY A 51 6.01 24.93 3.17
N ARG A 52 5.08 24.26 3.84
CA ARG A 52 5.45 23.27 4.86
C ARG A 52 6.24 22.17 4.13
N GLY A 53 7.50 21.98 4.50
CA GLY A 53 8.26 20.82 4.05
C GLY A 53 7.51 19.53 4.37
N LEU A 54 7.74 18.48 3.58
CA LEU A 54 7.20 17.16 3.87
C LEU A 54 7.55 16.78 5.32
N PRO A 55 6.60 16.21 6.09
CA PRO A 55 6.89 15.78 7.45
C PRO A 55 8.09 14.84 7.46
N ARG A 56 8.96 14.97 8.47
CA ARG A 56 10.10 14.06 8.64
C ARG A 56 9.56 12.62 8.70
N PRO A 57 10.11 11.66 7.93
CA PRO A 57 9.64 10.29 8.01
C PRO A 57 9.74 9.76 9.45
N PRO A 58 8.79 8.92 9.89
CA PRO A 58 8.80 8.38 11.25
C PRO A 58 10.03 7.51 11.48
N GLU A 59 10.58 7.58 12.70
CA GLU A 59 11.60 6.64 13.16
C GLU A 59 10.91 5.33 13.55
N ILE A 60 11.19 4.24 12.83
CA ILE A 60 10.60 2.92 13.10
C ILE A 60 11.62 2.09 13.90
N THR A 61 11.28 1.76 15.14
CA THR A 61 12.03 0.80 15.96
C THR A 61 11.38 -0.58 15.81
N TYR A 62 12.10 -1.53 15.22
CA TYR A 62 11.66 -2.93 15.14
C TYR A 62 12.04 -3.66 16.42
N PHE A 63 11.09 -4.39 17.00
CA PHE A 63 11.33 -5.30 18.12
C PHE A 63 11.10 -6.74 17.63
N PRO A 64 12.14 -7.59 17.57
CA PRO A 64 11.96 -8.98 17.21
C PRO A 64 11.22 -9.70 18.34
N SER A 65 10.04 -10.26 18.06
CA SER A 65 9.28 -11.06 19.02
C SER A 65 9.84 -12.46 19.22
N LEU A 66 10.85 -12.84 18.43
CA LEU A 66 11.44 -14.17 18.35
C LEU A 66 12.95 -14.04 18.43
N LEU A 67 13.63 -15.00 19.05
CA LEU A 67 15.09 -15.04 19.14
C LEU A 67 15.71 -15.05 17.74
N GLU A 68 16.65 -14.13 17.50
CA GLU A 68 17.36 -13.99 16.21
C GLU A 68 18.22 -15.22 15.87
N SER A 69 18.61 -16.02 16.86
CA SER A 69 19.48 -17.18 16.69
C SER A 69 18.74 -18.46 16.27
N ARG A 70 17.42 -18.42 16.05
CA ARG A 70 16.67 -19.62 15.65
C ARG A 70 16.95 -19.97 14.19
N THR A 71 17.12 -21.25 13.93
CA THR A 71 17.28 -21.77 12.57
C THR A 71 15.92 -21.98 11.90
N ASP A 72 15.89 -21.89 10.56
CA ASP A 72 14.69 -22.19 9.76
C ASP A 72 14.11 -23.59 10.06
N ALA A 73 14.98 -24.56 10.37
CA ALA A 73 14.58 -25.91 10.74
C ALA A 73 13.82 -25.95 12.08
N GLU A 74 14.29 -25.21 13.09
CA GLU A 74 13.61 -25.08 14.37
C GLU A 74 12.27 -24.36 14.22
N ILE A 75 12.22 -23.28 13.44
CA ILE A 75 10.98 -22.54 13.14
C ILE A 75 9.96 -23.47 12.49
N LEU A 76 10.39 -24.29 11.53
CA LEU A 76 9.51 -25.22 10.82
C LEU A 76 9.02 -26.35 11.73
N ALA A 77 9.87 -26.86 12.64
CA ALA A 77 9.49 -27.87 13.62
C ALA A 77 8.48 -27.33 14.65
N GLU A 78 8.72 -26.13 15.19
CA GLU A 78 7.82 -25.46 16.14
C GLU A 78 6.45 -25.18 15.49
N ASN A 79 6.45 -24.63 14.27
CA ASN A 79 5.22 -24.38 13.54
C ASN A 79 4.42 -25.65 13.25
N LYS A 80 5.07 -26.77 12.93
CA LYS A 80 4.40 -28.07 12.75
C LYS A 80 3.71 -28.52 14.03
N ALA A 81 4.41 -28.44 15.18
CA ALA A 81 3.86 -28.83 16.48
C ALA A 81 2.67 -27.94 16.88
N ALA A 82 2.82 -26.63 16.75
CA ALA A 82 1.75 -25.67 17.03
C ALA A 82 0.53 -25.89 16.12
N THR A 83 0.76 -26.10 14.81
CA THR A 83 -0.30 -26.37 13.84
C THR A 83 -1.03 -27.68 14.14
N ALA A 84 -0.32 -28.73 14.56
CA ALA A 84 -0.93 -30.00 14.91
C ALA A 84 -1.87 -29.85 16.12
N LYS A 85 -1.43 -29.11 17.15
CA LYS A 85 -2.26 -28.82 18.33
C LYS A 85 -3.50 -28.00 17.96
N ALA A 86 -3.34 -26.91 17.21
CA ALA A 86 -4.45 -26.07 16.78
C ALA A 86 -5.48 -26.84 15.92
N LYS A 87 -5.02 -27.76 15.06
CA LYS A 87 -5.90 -28.62 14.28
C LYS A 87 -6.67 -29.63 15.13
N ALA A 88 -6.06 -30.16 16.18
CA ALA A 88 -6.73 -31.07 17.11
C ALA A 88 -7.84 -30.32 17.88
N GLU A 89 -7.53 -29.14 18.43
CA GLU A 89 -8.51 -28.29 19.13
C GLU A 89 -9.67 -27.90 18.20
N ALA A 90 -9.39 -27.46 16.97
CA ALA A 90 -10.43 -27.14 15.99
C ALA A 90 -11.31 -28.35 15.62
N ALA A 91 -10.76 -29.56 15.59
CA ALA A 91 -11.52 -30.77 15.33
C ALA A 91 -12.47 -31.11 16.50
N GLU A 92 -12.02 -30.91 17.75
CA GLU A 92 -12.84 -31.09 18.94
C GLU A 92 -13.97 -30.06 19.03
N GLU A 93 -13.70 -28.80 18.69
CA GLU A 93 -14.71 -27.74 18.61
C GLU A 93 -15.76 -28.05 17.54
N GLU A 94 -15.34 -28.44 16.32
CA GLU A 94 -16.27 -28.79 15.25
C GLU A 94 -17.15 -29.99 15.62
N ALA A 95 -16.57 -31.01 16.26
CA ALA A 95 -17.34 -32.15 16.79
C ALA A 95 -18.36 -31.70 17.85
N SER A 96 -18.00 -30.72 18.68
CA SER A 96 -18.89 -30.16 19.70
C SER A 96 -20.02 -29.35 19.09
N GLN A 97 -19.72 -28.50 18.10
CA GLN A 97 -20.74 -27.77 17.38
C GLN A 97 -21.67 -28.71 16.59
N GLU A 98 -21.15 -29.79 16.02
CA GLU A 98 -21.97 -30.78 15.33
C GLU A 98 -22.95 -31.48 16.28
N ARG A 99 -22.51 -31.84 17.49
CA ARG A 99 -23.41 -32.36 18.53
C ARG A 99 -24.52 -31.37 18.87
N VAL A 100 -24.18 -30.09 19.03
CA VAL A 100 -25.17 -29.03 19.31
C VAL A 100 -26.16 -28.89 18.15
N ARG A 101 -25.70 -28.91 16.90
CA ARG A 101 -26.57 -28.87 15.71
C ARG A 101 -27.52 -30.07 15.66
N GLN A 102 -27.04 -31.26 16.00
CA GLN A 102 -27.87 -32.47 16.08
C GLN A 102 -28.93 -32.37 17.19
N MET A 103 -28.59 -31.82 18.35
CA MET A 103 -29.56 -31.57 19.42
C MET A 103 -30.66 -30.60 18.97
N TYR A 104 -30.30 -29.47 18.33
CA TYR A 104 -31.28 -28.52 17.80
C TYR A 104 -32.19 -29.15 16.74
N LYS A 105 -31.62 -29.99 15.87
CA LYS A 105 -32.40 -30.76 14.88
C LYS A 105 -33.42 -31.66 15.56
N ALA A 106 -33.01 -32.41 16.58
CA ALA A 106 -33.89 -33.31 17.33
C ALA A 106 -35.02 -32.56 18.05
N VAL A 107 -34.73 -31.40 18.65
CA VAL A 107 -35.75 -30.56 19.29
C VAL A 107 -36.74 -30.01 18.27
N GLY A 108 -36.26 -29.50 17.12
CA GLY A 108 -37.15 -28.97 16.09
C GLY A 108 -38.00 -30.06 15.41
N ASP A 109 -37.45 -31.26 15.22
CA ASP A 109 -38.23 -32.41 14.73
C ASP A 109 -39.36 -32.78 15.71
N ALA A 110 -39.16 -32.62 17.02
CA ALA A 110 -40.17 -32.86 18.04
C ALA A 110 -41.22 -31.74 18.15
N THR A 111 -40.87 -30.49 17.85
CA THR A 111 -41.77 -29.32 17.94
C THR A 111 -42.45 -28.96 16.62
N GLY A 112 -42.19 -29.71 15.55
CA GLY A 112 -42.79 -29.52 14.23
C GLY A 112 -42.15 -28.42 13.38
N VAL A 113 -40.91 -28.02 13.69
CA VAL A 113 -40.13 -27.05 12.90
C VAL A 113 -39.37 -27.78 11.80
N GLU A 114 -39.36 -27.24 10.57
CA GLU A 114 -38.57 -27.81 9.45
C GLU A 114 -37.06 -27.57 9.64
N THR A 115 -36.39 -28.48 10.34
CA THR A 115 -34.94 -28.37 10.62
C THR A 115 -34.05 -28.99 9.54
N ARG A 116 -34.57 -29.95 8.76
CA ARG A 116 -33.78 -30.71 7.77
C ARG A 116 -33.29 -29.83 6.62
N LYS A 117 -34.18 -29.03 6.02
CA LYS A 117 -33.83 -28.12 4.92
C LYS A 117 -32.77 -27.10 5.37
N ALA A 118 -33.00 -26.47 6.53
CA ALA A 118 -32.05 -25.52 7.11
C ALA A 118 -30.67 -26.14 7.40
N TYR A 119 -30.62 -27.40 7.85
CA TYR A 119 -29.34 -28.09 8.07
C TYR A 119 -28.59 -28.39 6.77
N GLU A 120 -29.30 -28.83 5.72
CA GLU A 120 -28.72 -29.10 4.40
C GLU A 120 -28.21 -27.83 3.72
N GLU A 121 -29.01 -26.77 3.72
CA GLU A 121 -28.62 -25.44 3.23
C GLU A 121 -27.39 -24.92 3.98
N GLY A 122 -27.41 -24.96 5.32
CA GLY A 122 -26.27 -24.54 6.13
C GLY A 122 -25.01 -25.38 5.91
N LYS A 123 -25.13 -26.68 5.58
CA LYS A 123 -23.99 -27.52 5.20
C LYS A 123 -23.42 -27.09 3.85
N ALA A 124 -24.28 -26.86 2.85
CA ALA A 124 -23.87 -26.41 1.53
C ALA A 124 -23.17 -25.04 1.59
N GLU A 125 -23.69 -24.10 2.38
CA GLU A 125 -23.08 -22.79 2.61
C GLU A 125 -21.70 -22.89 3.27
N ARG A 126 -21.55 -23.71 4.32
CA ARG A 126 -20.27 -23.93 5.00
C ARG A 126 -19.22 -24.53 4.06
N GLU A 127 -19.61 -25.51 3.26
CA GLU A 127 -18.71 -26.11 2.27
C GLU A 127 -18.30 -25.10 1.19
N ALA A 128 -19.24 -24.30 0.70
CA ALA A 128 -18.96 -23.25 -0.28
C ALA A 128 -18.03 -22.17 0.30
N LEU A 129 -18.27 -21.74 1.55
CA LEU A 129 -17.42 -20.77 2.24
C LEU A 129 -16.00 -21.32 2.44
N LYS A 130 -15.88 -22.57 2.89
CA LYS A 130 -14.59 -23.24 3.07
C LYS A 130 -13.80 -23.29 1.76
N ARG A 131 -14.44 -23.65 0.65
CA ARG A 131 -13.80 -23.64 -0.69
C ARG A 131 -13.33 -22.24 -1.10
N LYS A 132 -14.12 -21.19 -0.83
CA LYS A 132 -13.74 -19.80 -1.10
C LYS A 132 -12.52 -19.37 -0.27
N ILE A 133 -12.52 -19.68 1.02
CA ILE A 133 -11.40 -19.38 1.93
C ILE A 133 -10.14 -20.13 1.49
N ASP A 134 -10.25 -21.42 1.18
CA ASP A 134 -9.11 -22.24 0.74
C ASP A 134 -8.53 -21.73 -0.60
N ALA A 135 -9.39 -21.31 -1.54
CA ALA A 135 -8.96 -20.70 -2.79
C ALA A 135 -8.24 -19.35 -2.58
N ALA A 136 -8.82 -18.46 -1.77
CA ALA A 136 -8.19 -17.18 -1.43
C ALA A 136 -6.86 -17.37 -0.69
N ARG A 137 -6.80 -18.33 0.23
CA ARG A 137 -5.56 -18.70 0.93
C ARG A 137 -4.50 -19.17 -0.07
N LYS A 138 -4.87 -20.01 -1.04
CA LYS A 138 -3.94 -20.49 -2.06
C LYS A 138 -3.39 -19.35 -2.91
N GLU A 139 -4.24 -18.41 -3.33
CA GLU A 139 -3.83 -17.24 -4.11
C GLU A 139 -2.85 -16.34 -3.33
N VAL A 140 -3.13 -16.08 -2.05
CA VAL A 140 -2.23 -15.29 -1.19
C VAL A 140 -0.88 -15.98 -1.02
N LEU A 141 -0.88 -17.31 -0.83
CA LEU A 141 0.34 -18.09 -0.72
C LEU A 141 1.17 -18.03 -2.01
N ASP A 142 0.53 -18.19 -3.17
CA ASP A 142 1.21 -18.15 -4.48
C ASP A 142 1.85 -16.78 -4.75
N LYS A 143 1.16 -15.70 -4.39
CA LYS A 143 1.63 -14.32 -4.63
C LYS A 143 2.77 -13.88 -3.71
N HIS A 144 2.80 -14.38 -2.47
CA HIS A 144 3.68 -13.87 -1.41
C HIS A 144 4.69 -14.91 -0.89
N MET A 145 4.75 -16.09 -1.51
CA MET A 145 5.76 -17.07 -1.15
C MET A 145 7.15 -16.54 -1.46
N VAL A 146 7.98 -16.51 -0.43
CA VAL A 146 9.43 -16.28 -0.56
C VAL A 146 10.09 -17.65 -0.66
N ASP A 147 10.94 -17.85 -1.66
CA ASP A 147 11.71 -19.08 -1.83
C ASP A 147 12.52 -19.38 -0.57
N ASN A 148 12.20 -20.50 0.10
CA ASN A 148 12.93 -20.96 1.27
C ASN A 148 13.39 -22.41 1.03
N PRO A 149 14.71 -22.67 0.95
CA PRO A 149 15.23 -23.98 0.57
C PRO A 149 14.88 -25.08 1.57
N VAL A 150 14.70 -24.76 2.86
CA VAL A 150 14.28 -25.71 3.89
C VAL A 150 12.81 -26.09 3.70
N TYR A 151 11.95 -25.10 3.45
CA TYR A 151 10.54 -25.32 3.18
C TYR A 151 10.33 -26.09 1.87
N ASP A 152 11.03 -25.72 0.80
CA ASP A 152 10.89 -26.36 -0.51
C ASP A 152 11.33 -27.82 -0.50
N ALA A 153 12.41 -28.12 0.22
CA ALA A 153 12.86 -29.49 0.43
C ALA A 153 11.81 -30.32 1.18
N GLU A 154 11.17 -29.75 2.19
CA GLU A 154 10.08 -30.41 2.93
C GLU A 154 8.82 -30.61 2.07
N MET A 155 8.44 -29.62 1.25
CA MET A 155 7.29 -29.76 0.34
C MET A 155 7.54 -30.80 -0.75
N LYS A 156 8.75 -30.88 -1.30
CA LYS A 156 9.12 -31.95 -2.25
C LYS A 156 9.04 -33.33 -1.61
N LYS A 157 9.48 -33.49 -0.36
CA LYS A 157 9.31 -34.76 0.39
C LYS A 157 7.83 -35.09 0.62
N ALA A 158 7.01 -34.10 0.93
CA ALA A 158 5.57 -34.30 1.13
C ALA A 158 4.85 -34.69 -0.18
N ALA A 159 5.19 -34.04 -1.29
CA ALA A 159 4.65 -34.36 -2.62
C ALA A 159 5.09 -35.77 -3.09
N GLY A 160 6.31 -36.19 -2.78
CA GLY A 160 6.81 -37.54 -3.11
C GLY A 160 6.21 -38.66 -2.25
N LYS A 161 5.57 -38.36 -1.12
CA LYS A 161 4.86 -39.35 -0.27
C LYS A 161 3.40 -39.58 -0.66
N GLN A 162 2.90 -38.86 -1.67
CA GLN A 162 1.52 -39.00 -2.17
C GLN A 162 1.42 -39.84 -3.46
N GLN A 163 2.49 -40.55 -3.84
CA GLN A 163 2.49 -41.56 -4.91
C GLN A 163 2.61 -42.96 -4.32
#